data_AF-A0A7D5RN58-F1
#
_entry.id   AF-A0A7D5RN58-F1
#
_cell.length_a   1.000
_cell.length_b   1.000
_cell.length_c   1.000
_cell.angle_alpha   90.00
_cell.angle_beta   90.00
_cell.angle_gamma   90.00
#
_symmetry.space_group_name_H-M   'P 1'
#
loop_
_entity.id
_entity.type
_entity.pdbx_description
1 polymer ?
#
loop_
_entity_poly.entity_id
_entity_poly.type
_entity_poly.pdbx_seq_one_letter_code
_entity_poly.pdbx_strand_id
1 'polypeptide(L)'
;MKREYYEEKNLTTLSEFIDKKVGKRGTKKRDKFEADYEAFRLGVLIQQARQEKGLTQEQVAELSGTNKSYISKLEKDLKDVRFSTLQRIITEGLGGHLEISIKFRE
;
A
#
# COMPACT_ATOMS: atom_id res chain seq x y z
N MET A 1 -49.84 8.21 -1.90
CA MET A 1 -48.67 7.48 -2.43
C MET A 1 -47.53 8.49 -2.56
N LYS A 2 -46.86 8.82 -1.44
CA LYS A 2 -45.86 9.90 -1.37
C LYS A 2 -44.48 9.35 -1.73
N ARG A 3 -44.08 9.59 -2.98
CA ARG A 3 -42.68 9.64 -3.43
C ARG A 3 -42.00 10.89 -2.87
N GLU A 4 -42.01 11.09 -1.56
CA GLU A 4 -41.35 12.24 -0.94
C GLU A 4 -39.97 11.80 -0.41
N TYR A 5 -38.96 12.21 -1.17
CA TYR A 5 -37.68 12.73 -0.68
C TYR A 5 -36.94 11.87 0.37
N TYR A 6 -36.12 10.94 -0.10
CA TYR A 6 -34.87 10.68 0.62
C TYR A 6 -33.98 11.91 0.39
N GLU A 7 -33.83 12.76 1.41
CA GLU A 7 -32.83 13.82 1.43
C GLU A 7 -31.47 13.28 0.95
N GLU A 8 -30.90 13.93 -0.05
CA GLU A 8 -29.53 13.68 -0.50
C GLU A 8 -28.57 13.94 0.67
N LYS A 9 -28.21 12.87 1.38
CA LYS A 9 -27.29 12.90 2.51
C LYS A 9 -25.89 13.31 2.05
N ASN A 10 -25.58 14.61 1.97
CA ASN A 10 -24.24 15.21 1.99
C ASN A 10 -23.08 14.25 1.59
N LEU A 11 -23.13 13.69 0.37
CA LEU A 11 -22.12 12.74 -0.07
C LEU A 11 -20.94 13.54 -0.59
N THR A 12 -19.78 13.41 0.05
CA THR A 12 -18.53 13.97 -0.45
C THR A 12 -17.73 12.87 -1.13
N THR A 13 -17.09 13.18 -2.25
CA THR A 13 -16.16 12.26 -2.89
C THR A 13 -14.95 11.99 -1.98
N LEU A 14 -14.28 10.86 -2.18
CA LEU A 14 -13.04 10.55 -1.46
C LEU A 14 -11.99 11.66 -1.67
N SER A 15 -11.91 12.21 -2.90
CA SER A 15 -10.98 13.30 -3.20
C SER A 15 -11.28 14.55 -2.37
N GLU A 16 -12.54 14.97 -2.31
CA GLU A 16 -12.96 16.14 -1.51
C GLU A 16 -12.74 15.92 -0.02
N PHE A 17 -13.01 14.71 0.47
CA PHE A 17 -12.76 14.34 1.86
C PHE A 17 -11.26 14.42 2.20
N ILE A 18 -10.40 13.87 1.34
CA ILE A 18 -8.94 13.92 1.52
C ILE A 18 -8.47 15.38 1.44
N ASP A 19 -8.91 16.16 0.46
CA ASP A 19 -8.58 17.58 0.36
C ASP A 19 -8.95 18.36 1.64
N LYS A 20 -10.12 18.07 2.22
CA LYS A 20 -10.58 18.67 3.48
C LYS A 20 -9.74 18.24 4.69
N LYS A 21 -9.25 16.99 4.73
CA LYS A 21 -8.53 16.44 5.90
C LYS A 21 -7.02 16.67 5.85
N VAL A 22 -6.40 16.50 4.69
CA VAL A 22 -4.94 16.54 4.51
C VAL A 22 -4.46 17.66 3.58
N GLY A 23 -5.38 18.42 2.98
CA GLY A 23 -5.06 19.53 2.10
C GLY A 23 -5.03 19.14 0.63
N LYS A 24 -5.06 20.16 -0.23
CA LYS A 24 -4.95 20.00 -1.68
C LYS A 24 -3.58 19.46 -2.09
N ARG A 25 -3.52 18.86 -3.28
CA ARG A 25 -2.25 18.45 -3.93
C ARG A 25 -1.26 19.60 -4.02
N GLY A 26 0.02 19.30 -3.87
CA GLY A 26 1.11 20.28 -3.84
C GLY A 26 1.35 20.93 -2.48
N THR A 27 0.52 20.67 -1.47
CA THR A 27 0.82 21.10 -0.10
C THR A 27 1.75 20.10 0.60
N LYS A 28 2.66 20.58 1.46
CA LYS A 28 3.59 19.71 2.22
C LYS A 28 2.87 18.59 2.99
N LYS A 29 1.70 18.89 3.55
CA LYS A 29 0.87 17.92 4.29
C LYS A 29 0.33 16.83 3.35
N ARG A 30 -0.13 17.21 2.16
CA ARG A 30 -0.62 16.26 1.16
C ARG A 30 0.51 15.42 0.57
N ASP A 31 1.65 16.01 0.25
CA ASP A 31 2.82 15.30 -0.26
C ASP A 31 3.31 14.24 0.73
N LYS A 32 3.35 14.56 2.03
CA LYS A 32 3.67 13.57 3.07
C LYS A 32 2.63 12.45 3.14
N PHE A 33 1.34 12.80 3.13
CA PHE A 33 0.25 11.81 3.15
C PHE A 33 0.32 10.85 1.96
N GLU A 34 0.60 11.36 0.76
CA GLU A 34 0.73 10.54 -0.44
C GLU A 34 1.98 9.63 -0.37
N ALA A 35 3.11 10.12 0.14
CA ALA A 35 4.30 9.29 0.36
C ALA A 35 4.04 8.16 1.37
N ASP A 36 3.40 8.46 2.51
CA ASP A 36 3.02 7.47 3.53
C ASP A 36 2.01 6.45 2.95
N TYR A 37 1.10 6.90 2.09
CA TYR A 37 0.14 6.04 1.39
C TYR A 37 0.83 5.07 0.43
N GLU A 38 1.85 5.51 -0.32
CA GLU A 38 2.60 4.62 -1.23
C GLU A 38 3.31 3.49 -0.48
N ALA A 39 3.93 3.80 0.67
CA ALA A 39 4.57 2.79 1.50
C ALA A 39 3.56 1.78 2.08
N PHE A 40 2.41 2.28 2.55
CA PHE A 40 1.30 1.44 3.00
C PHE A 40 0.78 0.54 1.87
N ARG A 41 0.57 1.11 0.67
CA ARG A 41 0.07 0.38 -0.50
C ARG A 41 1.01 -0.77 -0.89
N LEU A 42 2.32 -0.55 -0.86
CA LEU A 42 3.30 -1.59 -1.13
C LEU A 42 3.19 -2.77 -0.14
N GLY A 43 3.04 -2.50 1.16
CA GLY A 43 2.84 -3.54 2.17
C GLY A 43 1.57 -4.38 1.92
N VAL A 44 0.46 -3.72 1.56
CA VAL A 44 -0.80 -4.39 1.20
C VAL A 44 -0.65 -5.26 -0.04
N LEU A 45 0.03 -4.78 -1.08
CA LEU A 45 0.27 -5.55 -2.31
C LEU A 45 1.08 -6.83 -2.04
N ILE A 46 2.10 -6.75 -1.19
CA ILE A 46 2.90 -7.92 -0.78
C ILE A 46 2.04 -8.92 -0.01
N GLN A 47 1.20 -8.42 0.91
CA GLN A 47 0.28 -9.26 1.67
C GLN A 47 -0.71 -9.99 0.75
N GLN A 48 -1.27 -9.29 -0.25
CA GLN A 48 -2.18 -9.86 -1.23
C GLN A 48 -1.50 -10.93 -2.07
N ALA A 49 -0.33 -10.63 -2.66
CA ALA A 49 0.43 -11.58 -3.46
C ALA A 49 0.77 -12.85 -2.65
N ARG A 50 1.11 -12.70 -1.37
CA ARG A 50 1.33 -13.84 -0.46
C ARG A 50 0.06 -14.67 -0.28
N GLN A 51 -1.08 -14.03 -0.03
CA GLN A 51 -2.37 -14.70 0.17
C GLN A 51 -2.85 -15.42 -1.08
N GLU A 52 -2.68 -14.82 -2.26
CA GLU A 52 -3.00 -15.43 -3.56
C GLU A 52 -2.17 -16.69 -3.81
N LYS A 53 -0.93 -16.72 -3.32
CA LYS A 53 -0.07 -17.92 -3.34
C LYS A 53 -0.38 -18.93 -2.24
N GLY A 54 -1.30 -18.64 -1.32
CA GLY A 54 -1.63 -19.52 -0.20
C GLY A 54 -0.50 -19.67 0.82
N LEU A 55 0.45 -18.72 0.86
CA LEU A 55 1.63 -18.80 1.73
C LEU A 55 1.38 -18.09 3.07
N THR A 56 1.93 -18.64 4.13
CA THR A 56 2.05 -17.97 5.43
C THR A 56 3.23 -16.98 5.43
N GLN A 57 3.23 -16.03 6.36
CA GLN A 57 4.36 -15.10 6.53
C GLN A 57 5.67 -15.84 6.85
N GLU A 58 5.61 -16.97 7.56
CA GLU A 58 6.78 -17.79 7.88
C GLU A 58 7.36 -18.45 6.61
N GLN A 59 6.50 -19.00 5.75
CA GLN A 59 6.93 -19.63 4.50
C GLN A 59 7.59 -18.63 3.55
N VAL A 60 7.02 -17.42 3.39
CA VAL A 60 7.67 -16.38 2.58
C VAL A 60 9.00 -15.97 3.20
N ALA A 61 9.09 -15.89 4.54
CA ALA A 61 10.32 -15.56 5.22
C ALA A 61 11.42 -16.61 4.96
N GLU A 62 11.08 -17.89 5.06
CA GLU A 62 12.00 -19.01 4.78
C GLU A 62 12.47 -18.99 3.33
N LEU A 63 11.54 -18.89 2.36
CA LEU A 63 11.84 -18.85 0.93
C LEU A 63 12.71 -17.66 0.53
N SER A 64 12.60 -16.53 1.22
CA SER A 64 13.36 -15.31 0.94
C SER A 64 14.52 -15.07 1.91
N GLY A 65 14.88 -16.04 2.75
CA GLY A 65 16.02 -15.93 3.66
C GLY A 65 15.92 -14.73 4.62
N THR A 66 14.75 -14.50 5.20
CA THR A 66 14.49 -13.50 6.24
C THR A 66 13.73 -14.14 7.41
N ASN A 67 13.11 -13.34 8.28
CA ASN A 67 12.28 -13.84 9.39
C ASN A 67 10.83 -13.35 9.29
N LYS A 68 9.90 -14.10 9.89
CA LYS A 68 8.47 -13.76 9.91
C LYS A 68 8.18 -12.38 10.49
N SER A 69 8.93 -11.92 11.51
CA SER A 69 8.74 -10.57 12.08
C SER A 69 8.99 -9.50 11.02
N TYR A 70 9.99 -9.70 10.17
CA TYR A 70 10.29 -8.80 9.06
C TYR A 70 9.19 -8.79 8.01
N ILE A 71 8.68 -9.96 7.57
CA ILE A 71 7.55 -10.04 6.63
C ILE A 71 6.30 -9.37 7.23
N SER A 72 6.01 -9.62 8.51
CA SER A 72 4.87 -8.99 9.19
C SER A 72 4.98 -7.47 9.27
N LYS A 73 6.18 -6.93 9.54
CA LYS A 73 6.44 -5.49 9.52
C LYS A 73 6.31 -4.92 8.11
N LEU A 74 6.88 -5.60 7.11
CA LEU A 74 6.79 -5.21 5.71
C LEU A 74 5.33 -5.10 5.22
N GLU A 75 4.46 -6.01 5.66
CA GLU A 75 3.04 -6.00 5.28
C GLU A 75 2.20 -4.94 6.02
N LYS A 76 2.62 -4.47 7.20
CA LYS A 76 1.75 -3.65 8.09
C LYS A 76 2.26 -2.24 8.39
N ASP A 77 3.56 -2.04 8.50
CA ASP A 77 4.20 -0.79 8.92
C ASP A 77 5.53 -0.62 8.17
N LEU A 78 5.44 -0.65 6.83
CA LEU A 78 6.59 -0.44 5.98
C LEU A 78 7.02 1.03 6.07
N LYS A 79 8.12 1.28 6.79
CA LYS A 79 8.78 2.59 6.83
C LYS A 79 9.95 2.67 5.86
N ASP A 80 10.71 1.58 5.80
CA ASP A 80 11.89 1.47 4.96
C ASP A 80 12.17 -0.01 4.66
N VAL A 81 12.66 -0.30 3.46
CA VAL A 81 13.11 -1.61 3.02
C VAL A 81 14.26 -1.44 2.04
N ARG A 82 15.36 -2.16 2.29
CA ARG A 82 16.46 -2.20 1.33
C ARG A 82 15.95 -2.82 0.03
N PHE A 83 16.24 -2.18 -1.09
CA PHE A 83 15.83 -2.64 -2.41
C PHE A 83 16.17 -4.12 -2.66
N SER A 84 17.39 -4.56 -2.35
CA SER A 84 17.81 -5.96 -2.51
C SER A 84 16.98 -6.94 -1.68
N THR A 85 16.50 -6.51 -0.50
CA THR A 85 15.63 -7.34 0.35
C THR A 85 14.24 -7.44 -0.27
N LEU A 86 13.68 -6.33 -0.74
CA LEU A 86 12.41 -6.33 -1.44
C LEU A 86 12.47 -7.21 -2.69
N GLN A 87 13.52 -7.07 -3.52
CA GLN A 87 13.74 -7.92 -4.69
C GLN A 87 13.71 -9.40 -4.30
N ARG A 88 14.49 -9.81 -3.30
CA ARG A 88 14.54 -11.22 -2.86
C ARG A 88 13.20 -11.74 -2.37
N ILE A 89 12.45 -10.94 -1.62
CA ILE A 89 11.10 -11.30 -1.16
C ILE A 89 10.16 -11.49 -2.35
N ILE A 90 10.21 -10.59 -3.34
CA ILE A 90 9.38 -10.69 -4.54
C ILE A 90 9.80 -11.89 -5.41
N THR A 91 11.10 -12.12 -5.64
CA THR A 91 11.60 -13.15 -6.56
C THR A 91 11.64 -14.53 -5.93
N GLU A 92 12.27 -14.69 -4.77
CA GLU A 92 12.47 -15.99 -4.13
C GLU A 92 11.29 -16.34 -3.23
N GLY A 93 10.79 -15.36 -2.46
CA GLY A 93 9.67 -15.56 -1.54
C GLY A 93 8.31 -15.67 -2.22
N LEU A 94 8.09 -14.83 -3.24
CA LEU A 94 6.81 -14.71 -3.92
C LEU A 94 6.88 -15.08 -5.39
N GLY A 95 7.99 -15.60 -5.92
CA GLY A 95 8.09 -16.11 -7.29
C GLY A 95 7.61 -15.13 -8.37
N GLY A 96 7.81 -13.83 -8.17
CA GLY A 96 7.44 -12.76 -9.08
C GLY A 96 8.65 -11.97 -9.56
N HIS A 97 8.40 -10.87 -10.26
CA HIS A 97 9.44 -9.95 -10.74
C HIS A 97 9.10 -8.53 -10.34
N LEU A 98 10.10 -7.78 -9.87
CA LEU A 98 9.93 -6.40 -9.46
C LEU A 98 10.26 -5.47 -10.64
N GLU A 99 9.26 -4.75 -11.12
CA GLU A 99 9.42 -3.70 -12.13
C GLU A 99 9.35 -2.31 -11.48
N ILE A 100 10.22 -1.40 -11.92
CA ILE A 100 10.30 -0.03 -11.38
C ILE A 100 10.16 0.95 -12.53
N SER A 101 9.36 1.98 -12.34
CA SER A 101 9.28 3.12 -13.25
C SER A 101 9.60 4.41 -12.48
N ILE A 102 10.32 5.32 -13.14
CA ILE A 102 10.65 6.64 -12.61
C ILE A 102 9.73 7.65 -13.32
N LYS A 103 9.04 8.47 -12.54
CA LYS A 103 8.21 9.57 -13.05
C LYS A 103 8.77 10.90 -12.54
N PHE A 104 8.95 11.84 -13.45
CA PHE A 104 9.32 13.21 -13.13
C PHE A 104 8.03 14.02 -12.90
N ARG A 105 8.06 14.96 -11.95
CA ARG A 105 7.00 15.96 -11.82
C ARG A 105 7.19 16.97 -12.97
N GLU A 106 6.17 17.13 -13.81
CA GLU A 106 6.04 18.30 -14.71
C GLU A 106 5.54 19.52 -13.94
#